data_AF-A0A972GLM8-F1
#
_entry.id   AF-A0A972GLM8-F1
#
_cell.length_a   1.000
_cell.length_b   1.000
_cell.length_c   1.000
_cell.angle_alpha   90.00
_cell.angle_beta   90.00
_cell.angle_gamma   90.00
#
_symmetry.space_group_name_H-M   'P 1'
#
loop_
_entity.id
_entity.type
_entity.pdbx_description
1 polymer ?
#
loop_
_entity_poly.entity_id
_entity_poly.type
_entity_poly.pdbx_seq_one_letter_code
_entity_poly.pdbx_strand_id
1 'polypeptide(L)'
;MKSKYVMVKDEIKSWILQGKVSPHEKIGTENDIMEIFDVSRHTVRQAIGDLEKEGWIYRWQGKGTFCADQSKRSKSHSYKTIGVITTYISEYIFSSIIRGIESYLSSTDYMFILTSTNNNIEKEKKCIDSILARNVDAIIVEPTKSAIYNPNINYYLNMETNNIPYVMLNALYPQLQAPSLTMDEEQGGYIATEHLIQLGHKKIIGIFKADDLQGVNRMNGFIRAHRAHNVPIIPGLIISYNTEDPREKIQNEIIHLFNNHKYDITAIFSYNDAIALYIINFFRELNINVPEDVSVVGYDDSYLAEMSEVKLTSVIHPKRTMGLDAAKLIVDLIEGKQQGSQLQSVIYKPELVVRTSTATAKT
;
A
#
# COMPACT_ATOMS: atom_id res chain seq x y z
N MET A 1 11.27 11.66 29.75
CA MET A 1 10.12 12.60 29.66
C MET A 1 10.42 13.62 28.57
N LYS A 2 9.54 13.80 27.57
CA LYS A 2 9.63 14.93 26.64
C LYS A 2 9.47 16.24 27.44
N SER A 3 10.20 17.29 27.09
CA SER A 3 10.03 18.60 27.74
C SER A 3 8.66 19.19 27.43
N LYS A 4 8.08 19.94 28.36
CA LYS A 4 6.74 20.55 28.21
C LYS A 4 6.63 21.44 26.96
N TYR A 5 7.70 22.12 26.56
CA TYR A 5 7.68 22.96 25.35
C TYR A 5 7.63 22.13 24.05
N VAL A 6 8.29 20.96 24.00
CA VAL A 6 8.25 20.07 22.84
C VAL A 6 6.84 19.49 22.66
N MET A 7 6.16 19.17 23.77
CA MET A 7 4.76 18.72 23.72
C MET A 7 3.84 19.80 23.10
N VAL A 8 3.92 21.05 23.57
CA VAL A 8 3.13 22.16 23.02
C VAL A 8 3.43 22.37 21.53
N LYS A 9 4.71 22.29 21.14
CA LYS A 9 5.15 22.42 19.75
C LYS A 9 4.61 21.31 18.85
N ASP A 10 4.75 20.05 19.28
CA ASP A 10 4.28 18.87 18.56
C ASP A 10 2.75 18.91 18.39
N GLU A 11 2.01 19.34 19.43
CA GLU A 11 0.56 19.41 19.37
C GLU A 11 0.06 20.54 18.46
N ILE A 12 0.66 21.73 18.51
CA ILE A 12 0.31 22.82 17.59
C ILE A 12 0.59 22.42 16.14
N LYS A 13 1.71 21.72 15.87
CA LYS A 13 1.96 21.15 14.53
C LYS A 13 0.90 20.14 14.15
N SER A 14 0.53 19.25 15.08
CA SER A 14 -0.52 18.26 14.89
C SER A 14 -1.84 18.93 14.50
N TRP A 15 -2.21 20.06 15.11
CA TRP A 15 -3.41 20.81 14.73
C TRP A 15 -3.36 21.34 13.29
N ILE A 16 -2.21 21.88 12.87
CA ILE A 16 -2.00 22.38 11.51
C ILE A 16 -2.06 21.22 10.50
N LEU A 17 -1.34 20.13 10.76
CA LEU A 17 -1.29 18.94 9.89
C LEU A 17 -2.65 18.22 9.80
N GLN A 18 -3.44 18.25 10.89
CA GLN A 18 -4.79 17.70 10.93
C GLN A 18 -5.86 18.65 10.37
N GLY A 19 -5.49 19.86 9.92
CA GLY A 19 -6.44 20.84 9.39
C GLY A 19 -7.39 21.44 10.43
N LYS A 20 -7.07 21.31 11.73
CA LYS A 20 -7.83 21.97 12.80
C LYS A 20 -7.65 23.49 12.79
N VAL A 21 -6.59 23.98 12.15
CA VAL A 21 -6.31 25.39 11.93
C VAL A 21 -5.95 25.59 10.46
N SER A 22 -6.68 26.45 9.77
CA SER A 22 -6.49 26.75 8.35
C SER A 22 -5.33 27.73 8.12
N PRO A 23 -4.77 27.81 6.90
CA PRO A 23 -3.80 28.86 6.56
C PRO A 23 -4.34 30.26 6.87
N HIS A 24 -3.51 31.10 7.50
CA HIS A 24 -3.86 32.44 7.99
C HIS A 24 -4.92 32.50 9.11
N GLU A 25 -5.38 31.36 9.64
CA GLU A 25 -6.23 31.31 10.81
C GLU A 25 -5.40 31.53 12.09
N LYS A 26 -6.04 32.10 13.11
CA LYS A 26 -5.43 32.40 14.40
C LYS A 26 -5.39 31.15 15.27
N ILE A 27 -4.21 30.80 15.76
CA ILE A 27 -3.97 29.55 16.52
C ILE A 27 -4.44 29.67 18.00
N GLY A 28 -4.72 30.89 18.43
CA GLY A 28 -5.00 31.24 19.83
C GLY A 28 -3.99 32.25 20.37
N THR A 29 -4.33 32.89 21.49
CA THR A 29 -3.41 33.79 22.21
C THR A 29 -2.45 32.98 23.08
N GLU A 30 -1.37 33.62 23.55
CA GLU A 30 -0.45 32.96 24.50
C GLU A 30 -1.20 32.48 25.75
N ASN A 31 -2.21 33.20 26.22
CA ASN A 31 -3.00 32.81 27.39
C ASN A 31 -3.88 31.60 27.11
N ASP A 32 -4.53 31.52 25.95
CA ASP A 32 -5.37 30.37 25.56
C ASP A 32 -4.52 29.10 25.52
N ILE A 33 -3.32 29.19 24.94
CA ILE A 33 -2.38 28.06 24.84
C ILE A 33 -1.84 27.67 26.23
N MET A 34 -1.62 28.64 27.13
CA MET A 34 -1.24 28.32 28.51
C MET A 34 -2.31 27.51 29.24
N GLU A 35 -3.59 27.86 29.04
CA GLU A 35 -4.73 27.19 29.68
C GLU A 35 -4.97 25.79 29.09
N ILE A 36 -4.92 25.65 27.76
CA ILE A 36 -5.11 24.35 27.07
C ILE A 36 -4.07 23.32 27.51
N PHE A 37 -2.82 23.73 27.69
CA PHE A 37 -1.70 22.82 27.93
C PHE A 37 -1.23 22.77 29.39
N ASP A 38 -1.80 23.60 30.27
CA ASP A 38 -1.36 23.79 31.66
C ASP A 38 0.17 24.03 31.77
N VAL A 39 0.64 25.06 31.07
CA VAL A 39 2.06 25.42 30.97
C VAL A 39 2.34 26.90 31.24
N SER A 40 3.58 27.21 31.62
CA SER A 40 4.01 28.59 31.84
C SER A 40 4.11 29.37 30.52
N ARG A 41 3.91 30.70 30.60
CA ARG A 41 4.09 31.62 29.46
C ARG A 41 5.45 31.47 28.76
N HIS A 42 6.52 31.23 29.52
CA HIS A 42 7.86 31.01 28.97
C HIS A 42 7.90 29.78 28.05
N THR A 43 7.23 28.69 28.45
CA THR A 43 7.13 27.44 27.68
C THR A 43 6.39 27.66 26.36
N VAL A 44 5.26 28.39 26.40
CA VAL A 44 4.49 28.75 25.20
C VAL A 44 5.31 29.63 24.26
N ARG A 45 6.00 30.65 24.80
CA ARG A 45 6.83 31.55 23.99
C ARG A 45 7.98 30.84 23.30
N GLN A 46 8.60 29.88 23.98
CA GLN A 46 9.65 29.04 23.40
C GLN A 46 9.10 28.17 22.27
N ALA A 47 7.97 27.49 22.49
CA ALA A 47 7.33 26.66 21.46
C ALA A 47 6.90 27.49 20.23
N ILE A 48 6.25 28.63 20.44
CA ILE A 48 5.84 29.54 19.35
C ILE A 48 7.07 30.11 18.64
N GLY A 49 8.12 30.48 19.36
CA GLY A 49 9.35 31.00 18.76
C GLY A 49 10.05 29.98 17.87
N ASP A 50 10.07 28.71 18.27
CA ASP A 50 10.59 27.61 17.44
C ASP A 50 9.73 27.38 16.20
N LEU A 51 8.41 27.36 16.36
CA LEU A 51 7.46 27.19 15.25
C LEU A 51 7.54 28.33 14.24
N GLU A 52 7.75 29.56 14.72
CA GLU A 52 7.95 30.75 13.91
C GLU A 52 9.27 30.67 13.12
N LYS A 53 10.36 30.26 13.76
CA LYS A 53 11.65 30.00 13.08
C LYS A 53 11.55 28.88 12.05
N GLU A 54 10.79 27.84 12.34
CA GLU A 54 10.56 26.71 11.44
C GLU A 54 9.55 27.04 10.33
N GLY A 55 8.90 28.20 10.40
CA GLY A 55 7.97 28.69 9.38
C GLY A 55 6.58 28.06 9.42
N TRP A 56 6.20 27.39 10.51
CA TRP A 56 4.84 26.84 10.68
C TRP A 56 3.80 27.94 10.94
N ILE A 57 4.24 29.03 11.56
CA ILE A 57 3.39 30.12 12.04
C ILE A 57 4.11 31.45 11.86
N TYR A 58 3.38 32.56 11.87
CA TYR A 58 3.94 33.91 11.90
C TYR A 58 3.20 34.77 12.91
N ARG A 59 3.91 35.75 13.49
CA ARG A 59 3.31 36.74 14.39
C ARG A 59 3.02 38.04 13.65
N TRP A 60 1.85 38.60 13.91
CA TRP A 60 1.53 39.97 13.54
C TRP A 60 1.38 40.78 14.82
N GLN A 61 2.29 41.73 15.03
CA GLN A 61 2.31 42.57 16.22
C GLN A 61 0.94 43.24 16.46
N GLY A 62 0.37 43.03 17.65
CA GLY A 62 -0.95 43.55 18.02
C GLY A 62 -2.16 42.77 17.49
N LYS A 63 -1.98 41.77 16.60
CA LYS A 63 -3.09 40.96 16.04
C LYS A 63 -3.06 39.49 16.50
N GLY A 64 -1.89 38.96 16.81
CA GLY A 64 -1.69 37.62 17.37
C GLY A 64 -0.78 36.72 16.52
N THR A 65 -0.92 35.41 16.72
CA THR A 65 -0.15 34.37 16.05
C THR A 65 -1.04 33.62 15.05
N PHE A 66 -0.58 33.46 13.82
CA PHE A 66 -1.35 32.91 12.72
C PHE A 66 -0.63 31.72 12.08
N CYS A 67 -1.40 30.78 11.54
CA CYS A 67 -0.85 29.66 10.77
C CYS A 67 -0.26 30.18 9.45
N ALA A 68 0.98 29.80 9.16
CA ALA A 68 1.62 30.19 7.91
C ALA A 68 1.08 29.36 6.73
N ASP A 69 0.98 29.99 5.57
CA ASP A 69 0.64 29.32 4.31
C ASP A 69 1.87 28.56 3.78
N GLN A 70 1.85 27.23 3.95
CA GLN A 70 2.97 26.37 3.56
C GLN A 70 3.12 26.27 2.02
N SER A 71 2.09 26.61 1.23
CA SER A 71 2.13 26.52 -0.23
C SER A 71 3.12 27.48 -0.90
N LYS A 72 3.51 28.57 -0.20
CA LYS A 72 4.36 29.64 -0.75
C LYS A 72 5.86 29.47 -0.49
N ARG A 73 6.28 28.41 0.20
CA ARG A 73 7.67 28.19 0.64
C ARG A 73 8.62 27.69 -0.46
N SER A 74 8.10 27.35 -1.64
CA SER A 74 8.82 26.62 -2.71
C SER A 74 9.76 27.45 -3.63
N LYS A 75 10.05 28.74 -3.36
CA LYS A 75 10.80 29.61 -4.32
C LYS A 75 12.32 29.73 -4.11
N SER A 76 12.96 28.79 -3.41
CA SER A 76 14.43 28.66 -3.36
C SER A 76 14.83 27.40 -4.13
N HIS A 77 15.99 27.36 -4.79
CA HIS A 77 16.53 26.20 -5.54
C HIS A 77 16.85 24.98 -4.63
N SER A 78 15.89 24.52 -3.81
CA SER A 78 15.98 23.28 -3.05
C SER A 78 15.36 22.15 -3.86
N TYR A 79 16.02 20.99 -3.87
CA TYR A 79 15.42 19.75 -4.33
C TYR A 79 14.00 19.62 -3.79
N LYS A 80 13.03 19.35 -4.67
CA LYS A 80 11.68 19.03 -4.24
C LYS A 80 11.68 17.63 -3.62
N THR A 81 10.91 17.44 -2.56
CA THR A 81 10.91 16.19 -1.79
C THR A 81 9.60 15.46 -1.95
N ILE A 82 9.65 14.21 -2.40
CA ILE A 82 8.51 13.31 -2.53
C ILE A 82 8.51 12.33 -1.36
N GLY A 83 7.43 12.26 -0.59
CA GLY A 83 7.22 11.20 0.39
C GLY A 83 6.83 9.90 -0.31
N VAL A 84 7.44 8.78 0.04
CA VAL A 84 7.07 7.46 -0.46
C VAL A 84 6.70 6.58 0.72
N ILE A 85 5.42 6.20 0.81
CA ILE A 85 4.86 5.33 1.85
C ILE A 85 4.49 4.01 1.21
N THR A 86 5.19 2.93 1.57
CA THR A 86 4.86 1.57 1.10
C THR A 86 4.43 0.68 2.25
N THR A 87 3.91 -0.51 1.95
CA THR A 87 3.63 -1.51 2.99
C THR A 87 4.94 -2.05 3.56
N TYR A 88 5.89 -2.42 2.70
CA TYR A 88 7.22 -2.91 3.09
C TYR A 88 8.32 -2.24 2.25
N ILE A 89 9.58 -2.29 2.71
CA ILE A 89 10.72 -1.63 2.04
C ILE A 89 11.51 -2.63 1.19
N SER A 90 12.11 -3.61 1.84
CA SER A 90 13.08 -4.52 1.22
C SER A 90 12.50 -5.88 0.85
N GLU A 91 11.23 -6.13 1.19
CA GLU A 91 10.61 -7.44 1.03
C GLU A 91 9.99 -7.60 -0.35
N TYR A 92 10.11 -8.80 -0.90
CA TYR A 92 9.30 -9.26 -2.02
C TYR A 92 9.34 -8.30 -3.24
N ILE A 93 8.20 -7.74 -3.64
CA ILE A 93 8.09 -6.88 -4.82
C ILE A 93 8.52 -5.42 -4.61
N PHE A 94 8.64 -4.97 -3.36
CA PHE A 94 8.76 -3.54 -3.02
C PHE A 94 10.10 -2.93 -3.44
N SER A 95 11.19 -3.69 -3.31
CA SER A 95 12.51 -3.24 -3.75
C SER A 95 12.55 -2.88 -5.24
N SER A 96 11.81 -3.61 -6.08
CA SER A 96 11.70 -3.36 -7.51
C SER A 96 10.84 -2.13 -7.82
N ILE A 97 9.77 -1.90 -7.07
CA ILE A 97 8.93 -0.70 -7.17
C ILE A 97 9.76 0.53 -6.78
N ILE A 98 10.44 0.50 -5.64
CA ILE A 98 11.30 1.59 -5.16
C ILE A 98 12.41 1.88 -6.17
N ARG A 99 13.04 0.86 -6.75
CA ARG A 99 14.04 1.05 -7.82
C ARG A 99 13.43 1.68 -9.07
N GLY A 100 12.17 1.39 -9.38
CA GLY A 100 11.43 2.08 -10.44
C GLY A 100 11.33 3.57 -10.17
N ILE A 101 10.89 3.94 -8.97
CA ILE A 101 10.78 5.33 -8.51
C ILE A 101 12.14 6.04 -8.58
N GLU A 102 13.15 5.45 -7.96
CA GLU A 102 14.52 5.98 -7.91
C GLU A 102 15.12 6.16 -9.31
N SER A 103 14.89 5.20 -10.22
CA SER A 103 15.44 5.28 -11.58
C SER A 103 14.90 6.45 -12.41
N TYR A 104 13.70 6.94 -12.10
CA TYR A 104 13.17 8.15 -12.73
C TYR A 104 13.69 9.41 -12.02
N LEU A 105 13.55 9.46 -10.69
CA LEU A 105 13.86 10.65 -9.91
C LEU A 105 15.37 10.99 -9.89
N SER A 106 16.25 10.01 -10.01
CA SER A 106 17.72 10.20 -10.04
C SER A 106 18.22 11.13 -11.16
N SER A 107 17.43 11.30 -12.22
CA SER A 107 17.74 12.20 -13.35
C SER A 107 17.07 13.57 -13.26
N THR A 108 16.45 13.89 -12.12
CA THR A 108 15.62 15.08 -11.89
C THR A 108 16.04 15.82 -10.62
N ASP A 109 15.50 17.03 -10.39
CA ASP A 109 15.74 17.81 -9.17
C ASP A 109 14.82 17.39 -8.01
N TYR A 110 14.33 16.15 -8.02
CA TYR A 110 13.46 15.58 -6.99
C TYR A 110 14.22 14.52 -6.18
N MET A 111 14.10 14.61 -4.86
CA MET A 111 14.51 13.56 -3.93
C MET A 111 13.28 12.86 -3.36
N PHE A 112 13.45 11.67 -2.80
CA PHE A 112 12.38 11.00 -2.07
C PHE A 112 12.79 10.54 -0.68
N ILE A 113 11.80 10.47 0.21
CA ILE A 113 11.94 9.95 1.57
C ILE A 113 11.03 8.72 1.68
N LEU A 114 11.62 7.58 2.02
CA LEU A 114 10.91 6.31 2.12
C LEU A 114 10.53 5.99 3.57
N THR A 115 9.31 5.51 3.76
CA THR A 115 8.82 4.92 5.02
C THR A 115 7.89 3.74 4.73
N SER A 116 7.62 2.90 5.73
CA SER A 116 6.75 1.74 5.57
C SER A 116 5.76 1.52 6.70
N THR A 117 4.53 1.15 6.34
CA THR A 117 3.43 0.93 7.28
C THR A 117 3.43 -0.46 7.90
N ASN A 118 4.12 -1.45 7.31
CA ASN A 118 4.00 -2.87 7.65
C ASN A 118 2.53 -3.36 7.64
N ASN A 119 1.74 -2.82 6.73
CA ASN A 119 0.29 -3.01 6.62
C ASN A 119 -0.48 -2.76 7.94
N ASN A 120 0.01 -1.82 8.76
CA ASN A 120 -0.58 -1.49 10.06
C ASN A 120 -1.06 -0.05 10.09
N ILE A 121 -2.35 0.13 10.43
CA ILE A 121 -3.05 1.41 10.44
C ILE A 121 -2.41 2.45 11.36
N GLU A 122 -1.96 2.06 12.56
CA GLU A 122 -1.31 2.98 13.50
C GLU A 122 0.08 3.41 13.01
N LYS A 123 0.78 2.51 12.30
CA LYS A 123 2.05 2.85 11.65
C LYS A 123 1.84 3.74 10.43
N GLU A 124 0.78 3.53 9.64
CA GLU A 124 0.42 4.42 8.54
C GLU A 124 0.27 5.86 9.03
N LYS A 125 -0.51 6.08 10.10
CA LYS A 125 -0.65 7.39 10.73
C LYS A 125 0.71 8.04 11.03
N LYS A 126 1.59 7.30 11.73
CA LYS A 126 2.94 7.77 12.07
C LYS A 126 3.79 8.09 10.84
N CYS A 127 3.65 7.31 9.77
CA CYS A 127 4.34 7.53 8.51
C CYS A 127 3.89 8.82 7.85
N ILE A 128 2.57 9.03 7.75
CA ILE A 128 1.98 10.24 7.17
C ILE A 128 2.38 11.46 8.00
N ASP A 129 2.21 11.42 9.33
CA ASP A 129 2.63 12.49 10.24
C ASP A 129 4.11 12.85 10.03
N SER A 130 4.99 11.85 9.95
CA SER A 130 6.44 12.06 9.80
C SER A 130 6.81 12.67 8.45
N ILE A 131 6.13 12.26 7.37
CA ILE A 131 6.37 12.79 6.03
C ILE A 131 5.84 14.21 5.91
N LEU A 132 4.62 14.48 6.36
CA LEU A 132 4.05 15.83 6.30
C LEU A 132 4.83 16.81 7.18
N ALA A 133 5.34 16.39 8.34
CA ALA A 133 6.21 17.22 9.18
C ALA A 133 7.52 17.65 8.51
N ARG A 134 7.92 16.99 7.42
CA ARG A 134 9.12 17.33 6.63
C ARG A 134 8.81 18.28 5.46
N ASN A 135 7.57 18.76 5.32
CA ASN A 135 7.12 19.64 4.24
C ASN A 135 7.43 19.05 2.85
N VAL A 136 7.02 17.79 2.62
CA VAL A 136 7.12 17.19 1.29
C VAL A 136 6.22 17.92 0.29
N ASP A 137 6.66 17.95 -0.97
CA ASP A 137 5.93 18.56 -2.08
C ASP A 137 4.84 17.62 -2.63
N ALA A 138 4.97 16.31 -2.41
CA ALA A 138 4.01 15.31 -2.87
C ALA A 138 4.19 13.97 -2.16
N ILE A 139 3.21 13.06 -2.30
CA ILE A 139 3.28 11.71 -1.71
C ILE A 139 2.92 10.62 -2.74
N ILE A 140 3.76 9.59 -2.84
CA ILE A 140 3.39 8.29 -3.40
C ILE A 140 3.04 7.39 -2.22
N VAL A 141 1.87 6.78 -2.23
CA VAL A 141 1.36 6.01 -1.08
C VAL A 141 0.73 4.70 -1.53
N GLU A 142 1.10 3.60 -0.89
CA GLU A 142 0.35 2.36 -0.97
C GLU A 142 -0.70 2.34 0.15
N PRO A 143 -1.99 2.20 -0.17
CA PRO A 143 -3.04 2.06 0.83
C PRO A 143 -2.78 0.91 1.80
N THR A 144 -2.85 1.21 3.10
CA THR A 144 -2.76 0.21 4.17
C THR A 144 -4.12 -0.39 4.44
N LYS A 145 -4.17 -1.72 4.47
CA LYS A 145 -5.38 -2.54 4.66
C LYS A 145 -6.59 -2.00 3.89
N SER A 146 -6.44 -1.87 2.57
CA SER A 146 -7.38 -1.17 1.70
C SER A 146 -8.80 -1.75 1.66
N ALA A 147 -8.99 -3.01 2.06
CA ALA A 147 -10.31 -3.65 2.09
C ALA A 147 -11.12 -3.37 3.37
N ILE A 148 -10.52 -2.73 4.39
CA ILE A 148 -11.21 -2.38 5.63
C ILE A 148 -11.32 -0.86 5.79
N TYR A 149 -12.09 -0.45 6.79
CA TYR A 149 -12.24 0.97 7.13
C TYR A 149 -10.88 1.63 7.41
N ASN A 150 -10.61 2.74 6.74
CA ASN A 150 -9.42 3.56 6.94
C ASN A 150 -9.69 4.69 7.96
N PRO A 151 -9.20 4.60 9.21
CA PRO A 151 -9.37 5.67 10.18
C PRO A 151 -8.45 6.88 9.93
N ASN A 152 -7.48 6.77 9.03
CA ASN A 152 -6.55 7.84 8.64
C ASN A 152 -7.04 8.62 7.41
N ILE A 153 -8.28 8.41 6.96
CA ILE A 153 -8.83 9.04 5.75
C ILE A 153 -8.76 10.58 5.79
N ASN A 154 -8.87 11.17 6.99
CA ASN A 154 -8.79 12.61 7.22
C ASN A 154 -7.44 13.20 6.78
N TYR A 155 -6.35 12.45 6.90
CA TYR A 155 -5.04 12.91 6.44
C TYR A 155 -5.02 13.12 4.92
N TYR A 156 -5.64 12.21 4.17
CA TYR A 156 -5.71 12.30 2.73
C TYR A 156 -6.59 13.48 2.27
N LEU A 157 -7.75 13.67 2.89
CA LEU A 157 -8.60 14.84 2.62
C LEU A 157 -7.92 16.17 2.95
N ASN A 158 -7.09 16.19 4.00
CA ASN A 158 -6.28 17.36 4.33
C ASN A 158 -5.19 17.62 3.28
N MET A 159 -4.58 16.58 2.72
CA MET A 159 -3.63 16.74 1.60
C MET A 159 -4.32 17.36 0.38
N GLU A 160 -5.53 16.93 0.04
CA GLU A 160 -6.33 17.54 -1.03
C GLU A 160 -6.61 19.03 -0.75
N THR A 161 -7.04 19.36 0.46
CA THR A 161 -7.35 20.73 0.88
C THR A 161 -6.11 21.65 0.84
N ASN A 162 -4.93 21.11 1.17
CA ASN A 162 -3.67 21.84 1.15
C ASN A 162 -2.93 21.78 -0.20
N ASN A 163 -3.55 21.22 -1.25
CA ASN A 163 -2.95 21.02 -2.58
C ASN A 163 -1.61 20.27 -2.54
N ILE A 164 -1.48 19.27 -1.66
CA ILE A 164 -0.36 18.34 -1.65
C ILE A 164 -0.77 17.16 -2.55
N PRO A 165 -0.24 17.04 -3.78
CA PRO A 165 -0.60 15.96 -4.68
C PRO A 165 -0.15 14.61 -4.11
N TYR A 166 -0.98 13.59 -4.30
CA TYR A 166 -0.62 12.23 -3.97
C TYR A 166 -1.12 11.22 -5.01
N VAL A 167 -0.39 10.12 -5.14
CA VAL A 167 -0.65 9.02 -6.07
C VAL A 167 -0.69 7.72 -5.29
N MET A 168 -1.68 6.86 -5.59
CA MET A 168 -1.80 5.56 -4.95
C MET A 168 -1.15 4.42 -5.75
N LEU A 169 -0.58 3.44 -5.06
CA LEU A 169 0.01 2.23 -5.65
C LEU A 169 -0.73 0.98 -5.18
N ASN A 170 -0.80 -0.05 -6.04
CA ASN A 170 -1.32 -1.41 -5.82
C ASN A 170 -2.81 -1.51 -5.42
N ALA A 171 -3.34 -0.51 -4.74
CA ALA A 171 -4.73 -0.38 -4.34
C ALA A 171 -5.13 1.10 -4.36
N LEU A 172 -6.41 1.35 -4.06
CA LEU A 172 -6.94 2.69 -3.84
C LEU A 172 -7.93 2.70 -2.67
N TYR A 173 -8.12 3.85 -2.04
CA TYR A 173 -9.26 4.06 -1.13
C TYR A 173 -10.46 4.58 -1.95
N PRO A 174 -11.58 3.83 -2.05
CA PRO A 174 -12.71 4.22 -2.91
C PRO A 174 -13.33 5.59 -2.58
N GLN A 175 -13.09 6.09 -1.37
CA GLN A 175 -13.59 7.37 -0.88
C GLN A 175 -12.77 8.57 -1.37
N LEU A 176 -11.60 8.35 -1.97
CA LEU A 176 -10.66 9.41 -2.38
C LEU A 176 -10.60 9.55 -3.90
N GLN A 177 -10.33 10.76 -4.38
CA GLN A 177 -10.23 11.08 -5.81
C GLN A 177 -8.77 11.29 -6.23
N ALA A 178 -7.92 10.34 -5.90
CA ALA A 178 -6.51 10.36 -6.26
C ALA A 178 -6.22 9.46 -7.47
N PRO A 179 -5.29 9.85 -8.35
CA PRO A 179 -4.77 8.94 -9.36
C PRO A 179 -4.13 7.72 -8.69
N SER A 180 -4.31 6.56 -9.31
CA SER A 180 -3.80 5.29 -8.81
C SER A 180 -3.15 4.45 -9.91
N LEU A 181 -2.16 3.65 -9.55
CA LEU A 181 -1.55 2.65 -10.42
C LEU A 181 -1.82 1.28 -9.81
N THR A 182 -2.69 0.50 -10.44
CA THR A 182 -3.18 -0.79 -9.93
C THR A 182 -3.12 -1.87 -11.00
N MET A 183 -3.17 -3.13 -10.58
CA MET A 183 -3.42 -4.25 -11.49
C MET A 183 -4.92 -4.44 -11.69
N ASP A 184 -5.33 -5.00 -12.83
CA ASP A 184 -6.66 -5.63 -12.94
C ASP A 184 -6.62 -6.98 -12.20
N GLU A 185 -6.77 -6.89 -10.88
CA GLU A 185 -6.65 -8.03 -9.95
C GLU A 185 -7.75 -9.08 -10.15
N GLU A 186 -8.95 -8.66 -10.57
CA GLU A 186 -10.03 -9.59 -10.89
C GLU A 186 -9.73 -10.36 -12.17
N GLN A 187 -9.24 -9.69 -13.22
CA GLN A 187 -8.78 -10.39 -14.41
C GLN A 187 -7.59 -11.31 -14.11
N GLY A 188 -6.69 -10.90 -13.22
CA GLY A 188 -5.53 -11.71 -12.85
C GLY A 188 -5.93 -12.97 -12.10
N GLY A 189 -6.84 -12.86 -11.12
CA GLY A 189 -7.40 -14.01 -10.44
C GLY A 189 -8.18 -14.94 -11.38
N TYR A 190 -8.86 -14.35 -12.39
CA TYR A 190 -9.55 -15.11 -13.42
C TYR A 190 -8.60 -15.95 -14.28
N ILE A 191 -7.56 -15.34 -14.88
CA ILE A 191 -6.65 -16.08 -15.79
C ILE A 191 -5.84 -17.15 -15.04
N ALA A 192 -5.44 -16.88 -13.79
CA ALA A 192 -4.73 -17.84 -12.95
C ALA A 192 -5.60 -19.08 -12.67
N THR A 193 -6.88 -18.86 -12.38
CA THR A 193 -7.83 -19.94 -12.07
C THR A 193 -8.29 -20.66 -13.33
N GLU A 194 -8.53 -19.92 -14.42
CA GLU A 194 -8.87 -20.47 -15.74
C GLU A 194 -7.80 -21.44 -16.23
N HIS A 195 -6.52 -21.09 -16.08
CA HIS A 195 -5.39 -21.97 -16.42
C HIS A 195 -5.50 -23.33 -15.71
N LEU A 196 -5.79 -23.33 -14.40
CA LEU A 196 -5.97 -24.57 -13.63
C LEU A 196 -7.21 -25.36 -14.10
N ILE A 197 -8.32 -24.68 -14.38
CA ILE A 197 -9.53 -25.34 -14.89
C ILE A 197 -9.30 -25.97 -16.27
N GLN A 198 -8.58 -25.27 -17.16
CA GLN A 198 -8.23 -25.77 -18.49
C GLN A 198 -7.29 -26.98 -18.44
N LEU A 199 -6.46 -27.08 -17.41
CA LEU A 199 -5.68 -28.29 -17.11
C LEU A 199 -6.51 -29.44 -16.50
N GLY A 200 -7.82 -29.25 -16.33
CA GLY A 200 -8.77 -30.26 -15.85
C GLY A 200 -9.01 -30.25 -14.35
N HIS A 201 -8.44 -29.31 -13.60
CA HIS A 201 -8.63 -29.23 -12.15
C HIS A 201 -10.04 -28.74 -11.81
N LYS A 202 -10.74 -29.48 -10.95
CA LYS A 202 -12.12 -29.14 -10.51
C LYS A 202 -12.22 -28.75 -9.04
N LYS A 203 -11.32 -29.23 -8.19
CA LYS A 203 -11.26 -28.90 -6.76
C LYS A 203 -9.99 -28.12 -6.51
N ILE A 204 -10.13 -26.81 -6.61
CA ILE A 204 -9.03 -25.85 -6.53
C ILE A 204 -9.15 -25.13 -5.19
N ILE A 205 -8.10 -25.14 -4.37
CA ILE A 205 -8.02 -24.27 -3.20
C ILE A 205 -7.67 -22.86 -3.66
N GLY A 206 -8.45 -21.87 -3.26
CA GLY A 206 -8.11 -20.46 -3.40
C GLY A 206 -7.63 -19.89 -2.07
N ILE A 207 -6.47 -19.26 -2.02
CA ILE A 207 -5.91 -18.66 -0.79
C ILE A 207 -5.81 -17.16 -1.01
N PHE A 208 -6.54 -16.37 -0.22
CA PHE A 208 -6.64 -14.93 -0.41
C PHE A 208 -6.41 -14.16 0.88
N LYS A 209 -5.80 -12.99 0.74
CA LYS A 209 -5.69 -12.02 1.81
C LYS A 209 -6.99 -11.20 1.86
N ALA A 210 -7.57 -11.04 3.05
CA ALA A 210 -8.90 -10.44 3.21
C ALA A 210 -8.87 -8.98 3.68
N ASP A 211 -7.73 -8.49 4.16
CA ASP A 211 -7.58 -7.12 4.64
C ASP A 211 -7.01 -6.16 3.57
N ASP A 212 -6.77 -6.60 2.32
CA ASP A 212 -6.46 -5.73 1.18
C ASP A 212 -7.33 -6.00 -0.06
N LEU A 213 -7.53 -4.96 -0.87
CA LEU A 213 -8.38 -5.03 -2.06
C LEU A 213 -7.79 -5.93 -3.14
N GLN A 214 -6.45 -6.07 -3.20
CA GLN A 214 -5.82 -6.99 -4.14
C GLN A 214 -6.30 -8.43 -3.92
N GLY A 215 -6.27 -8.91 -2.67
CA GLY A 215 -6.71 -10.25 -2.33
C GLY A 215 -8.21 -10.46 -2.56
N VAL A 216 -9.05 -9.48 -2.19
CA VAL A 216 -10.49 -9.50 -2.46
C VAL A 216 -10.79 -9.59 -3.95
N ASN A 217 -10.11 -8.80 -4.78
CA ASN A 217 -10.34 -8.78 -6.21
C ASN A 217 -9.80 -10.04 -6.91
N ARG A 218 -8.65 -10.57 -6.49
CA ARG A 218 -8.15 -11.88 -6.96
C ARG A 218 -9.14 -13.00 -6.64
N MET A 219 -9.77 -12.97 -5.45
CA MET A 219 -10.83 -13.91 -5.07
C MET A 219 -12.07 -13.78 -5.99
N ASN A 220 -12.48 -12.55 -6.32
CA ASN A 220 -13.57 -12.32 -7.27
C ASN A 220 -13.25 -12.92 -8.65
N GLY A 221 -12.01 -12.78 -9.12
CA GLY A 221 -11.51 -13.39 -10.35
C GLY A 221 -11.59 -14.92 -10.32
N PHE A 222 -11.16 -15.53 -9.22
CA PHE A 222 -11.26 -16.97 -8.98
C PHE A 222 -12.70 -17.47 -9.06
N ILE A 223 -13.63 -16.77 -8.41
CA ILE A 223 -15.07 -17.11 -8.43
C ILE A 223 -15.63 -16.95 -9.85
N ARG A 224 -15.23 -15.88 -10.55
CA ARG A 224 -15.68 -15.60 -11.92
C ARG A 224 -15.22 -16.68 -12.91
N ALA A 225 -13.99 -17.20 -12.76
CA ALA A 225 -13.48 -18.29 -13.61
C ALA A 225 -14.28 -19.58 -13.41
N HIS A 226 -14.55 -19.96 -12.16
CA HIS A 226 -15.40 -21.12 -11.84
C HIS A 226 -16.79 -21.00 -12.47
N ARG A 227 -17.41 -19.81 -12.37
CA ARG A 227 -18.70 -19.52 -13.00
C ARG A 227 -18.63 -19.64 -14.52
N ALA A 228 -17.63 -19.03 -15.16
CA ALA A 228 -17.49 -19.01 -16.61
C ALA A 228 -17.31 -20.41 -17.22
N HIS A 229 -16.62 -21.31 -16.49
CA HIS A 229 -16.34 -22.68 -16.93
C HIS A 229 -17.29 -23.73 -16.34
N ASN A 230 -18.35 -23.31 -15.63
CA ASN A 230 -19.31 -24.20 -14.97
C ASN A 230 -18.65 -25.23 -14.03
N VAL A 231 -17.56 -24.84 -13.35
CA VAL A 231 -16.90 -25.65 -12.31
C VAL A 231 -17.45 -25.23 -10.94
N PRO A 232 -18.08 -26.13 -10.17
CA PRO A 232 -18.63 -25.77 -8.86
C PRO A 232 -17.54 -25.36 -7.87
N ILE A 233 -17.76 -24.26 -7.14
CA ILE A 233 -16.93 -23.91 -5.99
C ILE A 233 -17.40 -24.74 -4.81
N ILE A 234 -16.49 -25.57 -4.27
CA ILE A 234 -16.79 -26.39 -3.10
C ILE A 234 -16.64 -25.53 -1.85
N PRO A 235 -17.67 -25.46 -0.99
CA PRO A 235 -17.59 -24.74 0.29
C PRO A 235 -16.38 -25.22 1.11
N GLY A 236 -15.61 -24.27 1.64
CA GLY A 236 -14.41 -24.54 2.43
C GLY A 236 -13.10 -24.59 1.63
N LEU A 237 -13.12 -24.60 0.29
CA LEU A 237 -11.88 -24.51 -0.51
C LEU A 237 -11.35 -23.08 -0.68
N ILE A 238 -11.97 -22.09 -0.05
CA ILE A 238 -11.46 -20.72 -0.01
C ILE A 238 -10.91 -20.47 1.38
N ILE A 239 -9.59 -20.29 1.46
CA ILE A 239 -8.85 -19.96 2.68
C ILE A 239 -8.60 -18.46 2.69
N SER A 240 -9.04 -17.79 3.74
CA SER A 240 -8.85 -16.35 3.91
C SER A 240 -7.98 -16.04 5.13
N TYR A 241 -6.99 -15.17 4.96
CA TYR A 241 -6.12 -14.73 6.05
C TYR A 241 -5.93 -13.21 6.05
N ASN A 242 -5.58 -12.66 7.21
CA ASN A 242 -5.22 -11.26 7.40
C ASN A 242 -3.72 -11.11 7.67
N THR A 243 -3.22 -9.87 7.64
CA THR A 243 -1.81 -9.56 7.90
C THR A 243 -1.30 -10.12 9.23
N GLU A 244 -2.10 -10.06 10.28
CA GLU A 244 -1.72 -10.52 11.62
C GLU A 244 -1.84 -12.03 11.82
N ASP A 245 -2.48 -12.74 10.88
CA ASP A 245 -2.65 -14.18 11.03
C ASP A 245 -1.28 -14.90 10.92
N PRO A 246 -1.01 -15.88 11.79
CA PRO A 246 0.18 -16.71 11.66
C PRO A 246 0.11 -17.51 10.35
N ARG A 247 1.25 -17.68 9.68
CA ARG A 247 1.29 -18.43 8.40
C ARG A 247 0.84 -19.88 8.56
N GLU A 248 1.05 -20.45 9.75
CA GLU A 248 0.62 -21.78 10.15
C GLU A 248 -0.90 -21.96 10.06
N LYS A 249 -1.69 -20.88 10.13
CA LYS A 249 -3.14 -20.93 9.88
C LYS A 249 -3.43 -21.54 8.50
N ILE A 250 -2.70 -21.11 7.47
CA ILE A 250 -2.87 -21.60 6.09
C ILE A 250 -2.54 -23.10 6.02
N GLN A 251 -1.43 -23.53 6.66
CA GLN A 251 -1.06 -24.95 6.70
C GLN A 251 -2.13 -25.80 7.40
N ASN A 252 -2.62 -25.35 8.56
CA ASN A 252 -3.63 -26.06 9.33
C ASN A 252 -4.93 -26.21 8.54
N GLU A 253 -5.36 -25.17 7.83
CA GLU A 253 -6.54 -25.23 6.96
C GLU A 253 -6.32 -26.18 5.78
N ILE A 254 -5.15 -26.15 5.14
CA ILE A 254 -4.80 -27.11 4.08
C ILE A 254 -4.83 -28.55 4.62
N ILE A 255 -4.23 -28.84 5.77
CA ILE A 255 -4.25 -30.18 6.39
C ILE A 255 -5.69 -30.62 6.65
N HIS A 256 -6.51 -29.74 7.22
CA HIS A 256 -7.91 -30.04 7.49
C HIS A 256 -8.69 -30.37 6.20
N LEU A 257 -8.47 -29.62 5.12
CA LEU A 257 -9.08 -29.89 3.82
C LEU A 257 -8.61 -31.20 3.21
N PHE A 258 -7.30 -31.49 3.25
CA PHE A 258 -6.75 -32.75 2.74
C PHE A 258 -7.25 -33.97 3.52
N ASN A 259 -7.47 -33.84 4.83
CA ASN A 259 -8.03 -34.91 5.66
C ASN A 259 -9.52 -35.16 5.35
N ASN A 260 -10.31 -34.10 5.13
CA ASN A 260 -11.76 -34.20 4.88
C ASN A 260 -12.11 -34.55 3.43
N HIS A 261 -11.25 -34.18 2.47
CA HIS A 261 -11.47 -34.38 1.03
C HIS A 261 -10.41 -35.30 0.41
N LYS A 262 -9.93 -36.27 1.20
CA LYS A 262 -8.76 -37.08 0.88
C LYS A 262 -8.78 -37.56 -0.59
N TYR A 263 -7.78 -37.07 -1.34
CA TYR A 263 -7.40 -37.39 -2.73
C TYR A 263 -8.00 -36.59 -3.91
N ASP A 264 -8.96 -35.68 -3.71
CA ASP A 264 -9.57 -34.99 -4.86
C ASP A 264 -9.08 -33.55 -5.09
N ILE A 265 -8.34 -32.95 -4.14
CA ILE A 265 -7.78 -31.60 -4.28
C ILE A 265 -6.47 -31.72 -5.06
N THR A 266 -6.44 -31.14 -6.26
CA THR A 266 -5.31 -31.29 -7.20
C THR A 266 -4.69 -29.95 -7.61
N ALA A 267 -5.22 -28.82 -7.14
CA ALA A 267 -4.64 -27.52 -7.45
C ALA A 267 -4.87 -26.46 -6.37
N ILE A 268 -3.98 -25.48 -6.34
CA ILE A 268 -4.04 -24.29 -5.47
C ILE A 268 -3.77 -23.04 -6.30
N PHE A 269 -4.63 -22.04 -6.18
CA PHE A 269 -4.33 -20.65 -6.52
C PHE A 269 -3.96 -19.89 -5.24
N SER A 270 -2.71 -19.46 -5.16
CA SER A 270 -2.16 -18.75 -4.01
C SER A 270 -2.24 -17.24 -4.19
N TYR A 271 -2.46 -16.51 -3.08
CA TYR A 271 -2.53 -15.05 -3.06
C TYR A 271 -1.35 -14.40 -3.79
N ASN A 272 -0.13 -14.89 -3.54
CA ASN A 272 1.09 -14.43 -4.20
C ASN A 272 2.20 -15.49 -4.17
N ASP A 273 3.33 -15.23 -4.82
CA ASP A 273 4.44 -16.18 -4.89
C ASP A 273 5.07 -16.49 -3.54
N ALA A 274 5.04 -15.55 -2.59
CA ALA A 274 5.59 -15.76 -1.26
C ALA A 274 4.76 -16.76 -0.44
N ILE A 275 3.44 -16.76 -0.61
CA ILE A 275 2.55 -17.78 -0.02
C ILE A 275 2.66 -19.09 -0.81
N ALA A 276 2.74 -19.04 -2.14
CA ALA A 276 2.92 -20.22 -2.97
C ALA A 276 4.19 -21.00 -2.60
N LEU A 277 5.33 -20.32 -2.47
CA LEU A 277 6.60 -20.95 -2.09
C LEU A 277 6.55 -21.52 -0.67
N TYR A 278 5.89 -20.82 0.26
CA TYR A 278 5.68 -21.32 1.61
C TYR A 278 4.88 -22.65 1.61
N ILE A 279 3.85 -22.75 0.78
CA ILE A 279 3.04 -23.97 0.62
C ILE A 279 3.84 -25.09 -0.05
N ILE A 280 4.61 -24.77 -1.10
CA ILE A 280 5.46 -25.76 -1.77
C ILE A 280 6.46 -26.39 -0.79
N ASN A 281 7.09 -25.57 0.07
CA ASN A 281 8.01 -26.08 1.09
C ASN A 281 7.29 -26.96 2.12
N PHE A 282 6.09 -26.55 2.55
CA PHE A 282 5.25 -27.35 3.43
C PHE A 282 4.82 -28.69 2.81
N PHE A 283 4.46 -28.71 1.53
CA PHE A 283 4.16 -29.94 0.80
C PHE A 283 5.35 -30.88 0.69
N ARG A 284 6.57 -30.34 0.54
CA ARG A 284 7.79 -31.14 0.59
C ARG A 284 7.93 -31.89 1.93
N GLU A 285 7.63 -31.25 3.06
CA GLU A 285 7.67 -31.90 4.38
C GLU A 285 6.64 -33.04 4.51
N LEU A 286 5.54 -32.94 3.77
CA LEU A 286 4.49 -33.96 3.71
C LEU A 286 4.68 -34.99 2.60
N ASN A 287 5.79 -34.93 1.84
CA ASN A 287 6.03 -35.74 0.63
C ASN A 287 4.92 -35.61 -0.44
N ILE A 288 4.32 -34.43 -0.55
CA ILE A 288 3.39 -34.07 -1.63
C ILE A 288 4.18 -33.34 -2.70
N ASN A 289 4.16 -33.84 -3.93
CA ASN A 289 4.95 -33.30 -5.03
C ASN A 289 4.19 -32.21 -5.79
N VAL A 290 4.91 -31.16 -6.17
CA VAL A 290 4.41 -30.09 -7.05
C VAL A 290 5.25 -30.14 -8.33
N PRO A 291 4.65 -30.30 -9.52
CA PRO A 291 3.21 -30.27 -9.80
C PRO A 291 2.49 -31.63 -9.73
N GLU A 292 3.20 -32.74 -9.52
CA GLU A 292 2.67 -34.08 -9.81
C GLU A 292 1.45 -34.45 -8.97
N ASP A 293 1.41 -34.10 -7.69
CA ASP A 293 0.28 -34.36 -6.81
C ASP A 293 -0.66 -33.15 -6.74
N VAL A 294 -0.09 -31.95 -6.69
CA VAL A 294 -0.84 -30.69 -6.60
C VAL A 294 -0.21 -29.62 -7.47
N SER A 295 -0.98 -29.06 -8.41
CA SER A 295 -0.60 -27.86 -9.16
C SER A 295 -0.67 -26.61 -8.28
N VAL A 296 0.29 -25.70 -8.39
CA VAL A 296 0.29 -24.43 -7.65
C VAL A 296 0.48 -23.25 -8.62
N VAL A 297 -0.42 -22.27 -8.55
CA VAL A 297 -0.28 -20.98 -9.25
C VAL A 297 -0.07 -19.87 -8.23
N GLY A 298 0.95 -19.04 -8.44
CA GLY A 298 1.24 -17.85 -7.66
C GLY A 298 0.72 -16.57 -8.30
N TYR A 299 1.22 -15.46 -7.79
CA TYR A 299 0.91 -14.13 -8.29
C TYR A 299 2.08 -13.19 -7.99
N ASP A 300 2.28 -12.23 -8.88
CA ASP A 300 3.27 -11.16 -8.92
C ASP A 300 4.54 -11.43 -9.75
N ASP A 301 4.81 -12.65 -10.20
CA ASP A 301 6.02 -13.04 -10.95
C ASP A 301 7.30 -12.42 -10.35
N SER A 302 7.46 -12.63 -9.06
CA SER A 302 8.59 -12.18 -8.25
C SER A 302 9.84 -13.01 -8.54
N TYR A 303 10.98 -12.58 -7.99
CA TYR A 303 12.21 -13.38 -8.05
C TYR A 303 12.06 -14.78 -7.43
N LEU A 304 11.09 -14.99 -6.53
CA LEU A 304 10.80 -16.30 -5.92
C LEU A 304 10.26 -17.30 -6.94
N ALA A 305 9.52 -16.83 -7.95
CA ALA A 305 8.95 -17.69 -8.99
C ALA A 305 10.05 -18.41 -9.79
N GLU A 306 11.20 -17.75 -9.98
CA GLU A 306 12.36 -18.29 -10.69
C GLU A 306 13.37 -18.97 -9.77
N MET A 307 13.52 -18.54 -8.51
CA MET A 307 14.51 -19.12 -7.58
C MET A 307 14.06 -20.45 -6.97
N SER A 308 12.75 -20.71 -6.92
CA SER A 308 12.20 -21.98 -6.46
C SER A 308 12.74 -23.17 -7.27
N GLU A 309 12.90 -24.33 -6.63
CA GLU A 309 13.23 -25.58 -7.30
C GLU A 309 12.16 -25.93 -8.35
N VAL A 310 10.90 -25.82 -7.94
CA VAL A 310 9.74 -25.84 -8.83
C VAL A 310 9.48 -24.43 -9.33
N LYS A 311 9.75 -24.17 -10.62
CA LYS A 311 9.54 -22.84 -11.21
C LYS A 311 8.05 -22.52 -11.21
N LEU A 312 7.68 -21.41 -10.58
CA LEU A 312 6.30 -21.09 -10.29
C LEU A 312 5.59 -20.46 -11.50
N THR A 313 4.47 -21.04 -11.90
CA THR A 313 3.48 -20.42 -12.77
C THR A 313 2.84 -19.25 -12.01
N SER A 314 2.94 -18.03 -12.52
CA SER A 314 2.56 -16.81 -11.79
C SER A 314 2.08 -15.69 -12.71
N VAL A 315 1.18 -14.85 -12.21
CA VAL A 315 0.70 -13.65 -12.92
C VAL A 315 1.70 -12.51 -12.75
N ILE A 316 2.07 -11.84 -13.85
CA ILE A 316 3.08 -10.77 -13.83
C ILE A 316 2.55 -9.52 -13.11
N HIS A 317 3.29 -9.06 -12.11
CA HIS A 317 3.17 -7.69 -11.59
C HIS A 317 4.29 -6.81 -12.20
N PRO A 318 3.98 -5.65 -12.81
CA PRO A 318 4.93 -4.76 -13.48
C PRO A 318 5.67 -3.87 -12.47
N LYS A 319 6.32 -4.49 -11.48
CA LYS A 319 6.89 -3.86 -10.27
C LYS A 319 7.72 -2.61 -10.57
N ARG A 320 8.76 -2.74 -11.40
CA ARG A 320 9.66 -1.63 -11.74
C ARG A 320 8.99 -0.56 -12.60
N THR A 321 8.18 -0.97 -13.57
CA THR A 321 7.42 -0.08 -14.45
C THR A 321 6.43 0.75 -13.65
N MET A 322 5.68 0.13 -12.73
CA MET A 322 4.75 0.82 -11.84
C MET A 322 5.44 1.89 -11.00
N GLY A 323 6.59 1.58 -10.40
CA GLY A 323 7.36 2.58 -9.64
C GLY A 323 7.82 3.76 -10.51
N LEU A 324 8.28 3.47 -11.73
CA LEU A 324 8.70 4.48 -12.69
C LEU A 324 7.53 5.36 -13.16
N ASP A 325 6.38 4.76 -13.45
CA ASP A 325 5.18 5.46 -13.89
C ASP A 325 4.57 6.29 -12.75
N ALA A 326 4.63 5.81 -11.50
CA ALA A 326 4.21 6.58 -10.34
C ALA A 326 5.09 7.82 -10.10
N ALA A 327 6.41 7.68 -10.28
CA ALA A 327 7.35 8.79 -10.17
C ALA A 327 7.15 9.83 -11.29
N LYS A 328 6.87 9.39 -12.51
CA LYS A 328 6.46 10.28 -13.61
C LYS A 328 5.18 11.03 -13.26
N LEU A 329 4.16 10.29 -12.87
CA LEU A 329 2.84 10.84 -12.59
C LEU A 329 2.90 11.88 -11.47
N ILE A 330 3.60 11.59 -10.37
CA ILE A 330 3.69 12.54 -9.25
C ILE A 330 4.46 13.80 -9.64
N VAL A 331 5.52 13.70 -10.47
CA VAL A 331 6.27 14.85 -10.97
C VAL A 331 5.40 15.70 -11.89
N ASP A 332 4.65 15.09 -12.80
CA ASP A 332 3.73 15.81 -13.68
C ASP A 332 2.63 16.56 -12.90
N LEU A 333 2.16 16.00 -11.78
CA LEU A 333 1.21 16.65 -10.87
C LEU A 333 1.85 17.87 -10.19
N ILE A 334 3.07 17.72 -9.67
CA ILE A 334 3.81 18.82 -9.02
C ILE A 334 4.09 19.97 -10.01
N GLU A 335 4.35 19.65 -11.28
CA GLU A 335 4.68 20.63 -12.31
C GLU A 335 3.45 21.25 -12.98
N GLY A 336 2.24 20.83 -12.59
CA GLY A 336 1.00 21.36 -13.16
C GLY A 336 0.80 21.00 -14.63
N LYS A 337 1.50 19.98 -15.13
CA LYS A 337 1.42 19.50 -16.53
C LYS A 337 0.09 18.81 -16.85
N GLN A 338 -0.70 18.50 -15.83
CA GLN A 338 -2.01 17.84 -15.90
C GLN A 338 -3.18 18.82 -15.65
N GLN A 339 -3.16 20.01 -16.28
CA GLN A 339 -4.32 20.91 -16.28
C GLN A 339 -5.23 20.60 -17.48
N GLY A 340 -6.38 19.97 -17.23
CA GLY A 340 -7.50 19.90 -18.21
C GLY A 340 -7.85 18.52 -18.78
N SER A 341 -7.09 17.47 -18.49
CA SER A 341 -7.41 16.08 -18.83
C SER A 341 -7.45 15.23 -17.56
N GLN A 342 -8.45 14.35 -17.42
CA GLN A 342 -8.67 13.47 -16.27
C GLN A 342 -7.34 12.92 -15.71
N LEU A 343 -7.14 13.03 -14.39
CA LEU A 343 -6.09 12.33 -13.64
C LEU A 343 -6.12 10.86 -14.04
N GLN A 344 -5.19 10.41 -14.90
CA GLN A 344 -5.27 9.07 -15.48
C GLN A 344 -4.72 8.05 -14.48
N SER A 345 -5.62 7.38 -13.77
CA SER A 345 -5.28 6.12 -13.12
C SER A 345 -4.85 5.10 -14.17
N VAL A 346 -3.83 4.31 -13.86
CA VAL A 346 -3.31 3.24 -14.72
C VAL A 346 -3.79 1.91 -14.15
N ILE A 347 -4.46 1.13 -14.98
CA ILE A 347 -4.81 -0.27 -14.66
C ILE A 347 -4.00 -1.17 -15.58
N TYR A 348 -3.05 -1.90 -15.02
CA TYR A 348 -2.21 -2.82 -15.77
C TYR A 348 -2.94 -4.11 -16.07
N LYS A 349 -2.84 -4.54 -17.33
CA LYS A 349 -3.39 -5.82 -17.78
C LYS A 349 -2.52 -6.97 -17.24
N PRO A 350 -3.11 -7.98 -16.59
CA PRO A 350 -2.40 -9.14 -16.10
C PRO A 350 -2.05 -10.11 -17.24
N GLU A 351 -0.90 -10.77 -17.10
CA GLU A 351 -0.41 -11.83 -17.98
C GLU A 351 0.07 -13.00 -17.13
N LEU A 352 -0.24 -14.23 -17.53
CA LEU A 352 0.18 -15.44 -16.82
C LEU A 352 1.45 -16.01 -17.46
N VAL A 353 2.52 -16.17 -16.67
CA VAL A 353 3.73 -16.88 -17.09
C VAL A 353 3.62 -18.32 -16.62
N VAL A 354 3.45 -19.24 -17.57
CA VAL A 354 3.37 -20.68 -17.29
C VAL A 354 4.77 -21.26 -17.13
N ARG A 355 5.00 -21.98 -16.02
CA ARG A 355 6.25 -22.66 -15.70
C ARG A 355 5.97 -24.10 -15.24
N THR A 356 6.80 -24.66 -14.36
CA THR A 356 6.77 -26.09 -14.01
C THR A 356 5.91 -26.42 -12.79
N SER A 357 5.27 -25.44 -12.13
CA SER A 357 4.46 -25.69 -10.94
C SER A 357 3.02 -26.13 -11.23
N THR A 358 2.63 -26.32 -12.49
CA THR A 358 1.30 -26.79 -12.87
C THR A 358 1.39 -27.92 -13.89
N ALA A 359 0.56 -28.95 -13.76
CA ALA A 359 0.40 -30.05 -14.71
C ALA A 359 -1.07 -30.38 -14.93
N THR A 360 -1.39 -31.22 -15.92
CA THR A 360 -2.75 -31.73 -16.13
C THR A 360 -3.25 -32.46 -14.88
N ALA A 361 -4.52 -32.27 -14.54
CA ALA A 361 -5.13 -32.91 -13.38
C ALA A 361 -5.06 -34.44 -13.48
N LYS A 362 -4.72 -35.08 -12.35
CA LYS A 362 -4.87 -36.53 -12.20
C LYS A 362 -6.35 -36.89 -12.28
N THR A 363 -6.69 -37.81 -13.18
CA THR A 363 -8.03 -38.39 -13.35
C THR A 363 -8.37 -39.41 -12.28
#